data_AF-E6Z3Y4-F1
#
_entry.id   AF-E6Z3Y4-F1
#
_cell.length_a   1.000
_cell.length_b   1.000
_cell.length_c   1.000
_cell.angle_alpha   90.00
_cell.angle_beta   90.00
_cell.angle_gamma   90.00
#
_symmetry.space_group_name_H-M   'P 1'
#
loop_
_entity.id
_entity.type
_entity.pdbx_description
1 polymer ?
#
loop_
_entity_poly.entity_id
_entity_poly.type
_entity_poly.pdbx_seq_one_letter_code
_entity_poly.pdbx_strand_id
1 'polypeptide(L)'
;LDFYHFSSTHSSYVDILAERSKRGTLGILTTEDEPEGQGSFNFNYGHAVNWSILKKSLFSRPLCLEQDAIDALRKRVGLTRAKWMLRQRNLTIYPNLQIIDINSAQIRTWRPLSADQTEMTSHCLGIVGESPAARQFRIRG
;
A
#
# COMPACT_ATOMS: atom_id res chain seq x y z
N LEU A 1 12.68 -8.13 4.26
CA LEU A 1 12.03 -7.07 3.46
C LEU A 1 13.11 -6.17 2.90
N ASP A 2 12.99 -5.75 1.64
CA ASP A 2 13.99 -4.91 0.97
C ASP A 2 13.31 -3.62 0.48
N PHE A 3 13.72 -2.47 1.01
CA PHE A 3 13.27 -1.17 0.52
C PHE A 3 14.28 -0.55 -0.47
N TYR A 4 15.55 -0.91 -0.37
CA TYR A 4 16.64 -0.35 -1.17
C TYR A 4 16.50 -0.65 -2.66
N HIS A 5 15.88 -1.78 -3.01
CA HIS A 5 15.66 -2.13 -4.42
C HIS A 5 14.76 -1.13 -5.15
N PHE A 6 13.94 -0.33 -4.46
CA PHE A 6 12.92 0.51 -5.11
C PHE A 6 13.53 1.45 -6.17
N SER A 7 14.60 2.16 -5.82
CA SER A 7 15.22 3.15 -6.72
C SER A 7 15.99 2.52 -7.88
N SER A 8 16.56 1.33 -7.69
CA SER A 8 17.40 0.67 -8.70
C SER A 8 16.63 -0.24 -9.65
N THR A 9 15.60 -0.93 -9.16
CA THR A 9 14.83 -1.91 -9.97
C THR A 9 13.52 -1.36 -10.54
N HIS A 10 12.99 -0.25 -10.00
CA HIS A 10 11.73 0.36 -10.48
C HIS A 10 11.93 1.70 -11.19
N SER A 11 13.11 1.97 -11.75
CA SER A 11 13.41 3.25 -12.44
C SER A 11 12.44 3.56 -13.58
N SER A 12 12.15 2.58 -14.44
CA SER A 12 11.18 2.72 -15.53
C SER A 12 9.76 3.01 -15.05
N TYR A 13 9.38 2.46 -13.89
CA TYR A 13 8.10 2.74 -13.26
C TYR A 13 8.04 4.18 -12.75
N VAL A 14 9.10 4.68 -12.11
CA VAL A 14 9.20 6.07 -11.67
C VAL A 14 9.06 7.03 -12.85
N ASP A 15 9.68 6.73 -13.99
CA ASP A 15 9.56 7.54 -15.21
C ASP A 15 8.10 7.58 -15.72
N ILE A 16 7.40 6.44 -15.72
CA ILE A 16 5.98 6.38 -16.10
C ILE A 16 5.13 7.23 -15.16
N LEU A 17 5.40 7.22 -13.85
CA LEU A 17 4.67 8.07 -12.90
C LEU A 17 4.93 9.56 -13.14
N ALA A 18 6.16 9.93 -13.45
CA ALA A 18 6.50 11.30 -13.81
C ALA A 18 5.72 11.76 -15.06
N GLU A 19 5.63 10.90 -16.08
CA GLU A 19 4.85 11.17 -17.29
C GLU A 19 3.34 11.25 -17.02
N ARG A 20 2.79 10.34 -16.21
CA ARG A 20 1.36 10.39 -15.81
C ARG A 20 1.03 11.64 -15.01
N SER A 21 1.95 12.11 -14.18
CA SER A 21 1.85 13.37 -13.44
C SER A 21 1.83 14.58 -14.38
N LYS A 22 2.76 14.66 -15.35
CA LYS A 22 2.77 15.72 -16.38
C LYS A 22 1.46 15.79 -17.19
N ARG A 23 0.85 14.63 -17.46
CA ARG A 23 -0.43 14.52 -18.18
C ARG A 23 -1.66 14.82 -17.33
N GLY A 24 -1.50 15.11 -16.04
CA GLY A 24 -2.62 15.38 -15.12
C GLY A 24 -3.51 14.17 -14.82
N THR A 25 -3.03 12.95 -15.11
CA THR A 25 -3.80 11.70 -14.93
C THR A 25 -3.60 11.06 -13.56
N LEU A 26 -2.85 11.72 -12.67
CA LEU A 26 -2.51 11.22 -11.34
C LEU A 26 -3.40 11.93 -10.31
N GLY A 27 -4.27 11.17 -9.64
CA GLY A 27 -5.14 11.69 -8.57
C GLY A 27 -4.39 11.81 -7.25
N ILE A 28 -3.95 13.02 -6.89
CA ILE A 28 -3.44 13.32 -5.54
C ILE A 28 -4.64 13.68 -4.67
N LEU A 29 -4.95 12.86 -3.68
CA LEU A 29 -6.20 13.01 -2.91
C LEU A 29 -6.00 13.23 -1.41
N THR A 30 -4.82 12.98 -0.84
CA THR A 30 -4.61 13.21 0.58
C THR A 30 -3.23 13.77 0.90
N THR A 31 -3.24 14.79 1.75
CA THR A 31 -2.06 15.29 2.47
C THR A 31 -2.08 14.75 3.89
N GLU A 32 -1.03 14.04 4.30
CA GLU A 32 -0.79 13.78 5.72
C GLU A 32 -0.06 14.99 6.34
N ASP A 33 -0.51 15.43 7.51
CA ASP A 33 0.14 16.51 8.27
C ASP A 33 1.48 16.07 8.88
N GLU A 34 1.72 14.76 8.95
CA GLU A 34 2.98 14.21 9.44
C GLU A 34 4.15 14.44 8.48
N PRO A 35 5.37 14.63 9.01
CA PRO A 35 6.56 14.66 8.19
C PRO A 35 6.67 13.32 7.44
N GLU A 36 7.16 13.40 6.20
CA GLU A 36 7.50 12.19 5.45
C GLU A 36 8.52 11.39 6.26
N GLY A 37 8.37 10.08 6.22
CA GLY A 37 9.16 9.20 7.04
C GLY A 37 9.00 7.78 6.58
N GLN A 38 10.03 6.99 6.82
CA GLN A 38 10.02 5.57 6.51
C GLN A 38 10.79 4.83 7.60
N GLY A 39 10.46 3.56 7.77
CA GLY A 39 11.14 2.73 8.73
C GLY A 39 10.75 1.29 8.62
N SER A 40 11.34 0.48 9.49
CA SER A 40 11.02 -0.92 9.61
C SER A 40 10.88 -1.31 11.08
N PHE A 41 10.04 -2.31 11.34
CA PHE A 41 10.02 -3.03 12.60
C PHE A 41 10.24 -4.50 12.33
N ASN A 42 11.06 -5.12 13.17
CA ASN A 42 11.18 -6.57 13.25
C ASN A 42 10.42 -7.04 14.47
N PHE A 43 9.70 -8.14 14.32
CA PHE A 43 8.99 -8.80 15.40
C PHE A 43 9.59 -10.19 15.65
N ASN A 44 9.14 -10.82 16.73
CA ASN A 44 9.50 -12.20 17.03
C ASN A 44 9.10 -13.13 15.88
N TYR A 45 9.77 -14.29 15.79
CA TYR A 45 9.45 -15.34 14.83
C TYR A 45 9.56 -14.92 13.35
N GLY A 46 10.40 -13.92 13.04
CA GLY A 46 10.73 -13.55 11.67
C GLY A 46 9.69 -12.69 10.95
N HIS A 47 8.66 -12.20 11.64
CA HIS A 47 7.75 -11.23 11.05
C HIS A 47 8.41 -9.85 11.00
N ALA A 48 8.11 -9.08 9.95
CA ALA A 48 8.66 -7.74 9.80
C ALA A 48 7.71 -6.85 9.01
N VAL A 49 7.75 -5.55 9.25
CA VAL A 49 7.01 -4.57 8.46
C VAL A 49 7.91 -3.42 8.06
N ASN A 50 7.86 -3.04 6.79
CA ASN A 50 8.34 -1.77 6.30
C ASN A 50 7.15 -0.83 6.18
N TRP A 51 7.33 0.43 6.57
CA TRP A 51 6.29 1.43 6.47
C TRP A 51 6.84 2.75 5.94
N SER A 52 5.98 3.51 5.27
CA SER A 52 6.28 4.86 4.81
C SER A 52 5.07 5.79 4.96
N ILE A 53 5.38 7.06 5.18
CA ILE A 53 4.49 8.20 5.21
C ILE A 53 4.89 9.05 4.01
N LEU A 54 3.95 9.26 3.09
CA LEU A 54 4.12 10.17 1.96
C LEU A 54 3.18 11.36 2.16
N LYS A 55 3.71 12.58 2.07
CA LYS A 55 2.90 13.80 2.23
C LYS A 55 1.93 13.98 1.09
N LYS A 56 2.23 13.43 -0.08
CA LYS A 56 1.32 13.36 -1.22
C LYS A 56 1.22 11.91 -1.65
N SER A 57 0.12 11.25 -1.29
CA SER A 57 -0.13 9.91 -1.84
C SER A 57 -0.49 10.05 -3.31
N LEU A 58 0.46 9.68 -4.18
CA LEU A 58 0.31 9.65 -5.64
C LEU A 58 -0.72 8.59 -6.08
N PHE A 59 -1.07 7.67 -5.18
CA PHE A 59 -2.06 6.63 -5.36
C PHE A 59 -3.03 6.74 -4.21
N SER A 60 -4.14 7.44 -4.45
CA SER A 60 -5.15 7.56 -3.40
C SER A 60 -5.70 6.18 -3.04
N ARG A 61 -5.89 5.93 -1.75
CA ARG A 61 -6.67 4.78 -1.33
C ARG A 61 -8.13 5.07 -1.69
N PRO A 62 -8.93 4.09 -2.11
CA PRO A 62 -10.36 4.33 -2.34
C PRO A 62 -11.07 4.89 -1.11
N LEU A 63 -10.58 4.54 0.08
CA LEU A 63 -11.03 5.07 1.37
C LEU A 63 -10.84 6.59 1.51
N CYS A 64 -9.91 7.17 0.76
CA CYS A 64 -9.63 8.60 0.73
C CYS A 64 -10.50 9.37 -0.28
N LEU A 65 -11.33 8.69 -1.06
CA LEU A 65 -12.26 9.34 -2.00
C LEU A 65 -13.51 9.90 -1.30
N GLU A 66 -13.77 9.46 -0.06
CA GLU A 66 -14.94 9.86 0.72
C GLU A 66 -14.48 10.41 2.08
N GLN A 67 -14.47 11.75 2.23
CA GLN A 67 -13.99 12.42 3.45
C GLN A 67 -14.74 11.96 4.71
N ASP A 68 -16.05 11.75 4.59
CA ASP A 68 -16.91 11.23 5.67
C ASP A 68 -16.47 9.82 6.14
N ALA A 69 -15.89 9.03 5.24
CA ALA A 69 -15.42 7.68 5.56
C ALA A 69 -14.19 7.69 6.47
N ILE A 70 -13.32 8.72 6.37
CA ILE A 70 -12.13 8.86 7.21
C ILE A 70 -12.51 9.23 8.64
N ASP A 71 -13.46 10.14 8.82
CA ASP A 71 -13.92 10.52 10.17
C ASP A 71 -14.74 9.42 10.83
N ALA A 72 -15.58 8.72 10.07
CA ALA A 72 -16.26 7.51 10.54
C ALA A 72 -15.25 6.40 10.93
N LEU A 73 -14.18 6.23 10.15
CA LEU A 73 -13.10 5.30 10.47
C LEU A 73 -12.41 5.69 11.77
N ARG A 74 -11.99 6.95 11.93
CA ARG A 74 -11.34 7.46 13.14
C ARG A 74 -12.21 7.24 14.37
N LYS A 75 -13.52 7.49 14.28
CA LYS A 75 -14.49 7.21 15.36
C LYS A 75 -14.56 5.72 15.69
N ARG A 76 -14.52 4.84 14.69
CA ARG A 76 -14.65 3.39 14.86
C ARG A 76 -13.41 2.71 15.43
N VAL A 77 -12.21 3.07 14.96
CA VAL A 77 -10.97 2.34 15.31
C VAL A 77 -10.00 3.15 16.20
N GLY A 78 -10.29 4.43 16.42
CA GLY A 78 -9.41 5.37 17.10
C GLY A 78 -8.32 5.94 16.20
N LEU A 79 -7.73 7.07 16.62
CA LEU A 79 -6.77 7.83 15.82
C LEU A 79 -5.52 7.02 15.46
N THR A 80 -4.93 6.31 16.41
CA THR A 80 -3.69 5.56 16.18
C THR A 80 -3.85 4.44 15.15
N ARG A 81 -4.96 3.69 15.21
CA ARG A 81 -5.21 2.62 14.22
C ARG A 81 -5.55 3.22 12.86
N ALA A 82 -6.39 4.26 12.81
CA ALA A 82 -6.73 4.94 11.56
C ALA A 82 -5.47 5.47 10.86
N LYS A 83 -4.55 6.08 11.61
CA LYS A 83 -3.23 6.51 11.13
C LYS A 83 -2.44 5.37 10.48
N TRP A 84 -2.32 4.22 11.13
CA TRP A 84 -1.63 3.06 10.56
C TRP A 84 -2.35 2.41 9.37
N MET A 85 -3.68 2.57 9.24
CA MET A 85 -4.44 2.11 8.08
C MET A 85 -4.21 2.98 6.84
N LEU A 86 -3.78 4.23 7.01
CA LEU A 86 -3.52 5.16 5.90
C LEU A 86 -2.08 5.09 5.39
N ARG A 87 -1.12 4.79 6.29
CA ARG A 87 0.29 4.60 5.94
C ARG A 87 0.52 3.51 4.90
N GLN A 88 1.55 3.67 4.09
CA GLN A 88 2.00 2.62 3.19
C GLN A 88 2.75 1.56 3.99
N ARG A 89 2.50 0.28 3.71
CA ARG A 89 3.05 -0.83 4.49
C ARG A 89 3.38 -2.02 3.60
N ASN A 90 4.47 -2.70 3.90
CA ASN A 90 4.78 -4.02 3.40
C ASN A 90 5.08 -4.91 4.60
N LEU A 91 4.13 -5.77 4.96
CA LEU A 91 4.20 -6.66 6.10
C LEU A 91 4.50 -8.07 5.60
N THR A 92 5.56 -8.68 6.11
CA THR A 92 5.84 -10.10 5.95
C THR A 92 5.49 -10.82 7.24
N ILE A 93 4.59 -11.78 7.13
CA ILE A 93 4.26 -12.74 8.16
C ILE A 93 4.96 -14.04 7.78
N TYR A 94 6.05 -14.34 8.49
CA TYR A 94 6.74 -15.63 8.39
C TYR A 94 5.74 -16.81 8.48
N PRO A 95 5.90 -17.87 7.65
CA PRO A 95 7.02 -18.08 6.73
C PRO A 95 6.88 -17.42 5.36
N ASN A 96 5.67 -17.24 4.85
CA ASN A 96 5.46 -17.05 3.42
C ASN A 96 4.26 -16.18 3.03
N LEU A 97 3.72 -15.39 3.96
CA LEU A 97 2.62 -14.48 3.71
C LEU A 97 3.14 -13.04 3.67
N GLN A 98 2.76 -12.31 2.64
CA GLN A 98 3.08 -10.90 2.49
C GLN A 98 1.80 -10.09 2.25
N ILE A 99 1.62 -9.03 3.03
CA ILE A 99 0.55 -8.04 2.87
C ILE A 99 1.20 -6.75 2.40
N ILE A 100 0.91 -6.34 1.16
CA ILE A 100 1.42 -5.12 0.57
C ILE A 100 0.27 -4.13 0.47
N ASP A 101 0.48 -2.95 1.03
CA ASP A 101 -0.55 -1.94 1.19
C ASP A 101 0.06 -0.57 0.86
N ILE A 102 0.36 -0.34 -0.42
CA ILE A 102 1.07 0.87 -0.93
C ILE A 102 0.16 1.66 -1.87
N ASN A 103 -0.33 1.00 -2.94
CA ASN A 103 -1.26 1.58 -3.93
C ASN A 103 -2.60 0.85 -3.91
N SER A 104 -2.53 -0.48 -3.95
CA SER A 104 -3.63 -1.38 -3.73
C SER A 104 -3.26 -2.35 -2.61
N ALA A 105 -4.24 -2.74 -1.82
CA ALA A 105 -4.04 -3.78 -0.82
C ALA A 105 -3.92 -5.13 -1.55
N GLN A 106 -2.80 -5.80 -1.38
CA GLN A 106 -2.50 -7.09 -1.99
C GLN A 106 -2.09 -8.08 -0.91
N ILE A 107 -2.57 -9.31 -1.05
CA ILE A 107 -2.11 -10.45 -0.26
C ILE A 107 -1.35 -11.38 -1.20
N ARG A 108 -0.14 -11.75 -0.81
CA ARG A 108 0.74 -12.64 -1.54
C ARG A 108 1.14 -13.81 -0.67
N THR A 109 1.14 -15.01 -1.24
CA THR A 109 1.68 -16.21 -0.62
C THR A 109 2.73 -16.85 -1.52
N TRP A 110 3.75 -17.43 -0.90
CA TRP A 110 4.84 -18.11 -1.61
C TRP A 110 4.89 -19.58 -1.20
N ARG A 111 4.58 -20.48 -2.13
CA ARG A 111 4.63 -21.92 -1.89
C ARG A 111 5.92 -22.48 -2.52
N PRO A 112 6.90 -22.91 -1.72
CA PRO A 112 8.09 -23.55 -2.26
C PRO A 112 7.71 -24.90 -2.88
N LEU A 113 8.14 -25.14 -4.12
CA LEU A 113 7.91 -26.41 -4.83
C LEU A 113 9.21 -27.24 -4.88
N SER A 114 10.35 -26.58 -5.05
CA SER A 114 11.71 -27.12 -5.00
C SER A 114 12.68 -26.03 -4.54
N ALA A 115 13.98 -26.34 -4.45
CA ALA A 115 15.00 -25.35 -4.05
C ALA A 115 15.13 -24.16 -5.03
N ASP A 116 14.73 -24.35 -6.29
CA ASP A 116 14.82 -23.40 -7.40
C ASP A 116 13.45 -22.98 -7.96
N GLN A 117 12.35 -23.48 -7.40
CA GLN A 117 11.00 -23.18 -7.88
C GLN A 117 10.04 -22.80 -6.74
N THR A 118 9.37 -21.67 -6.90
CA THR A 118 8.35 -21.18 -5.96
C THR A 118 7.12 -20.75 -6.74
N GLU A 119 5.95 -21.22 -6.30
CA GLU A 119 4.67 -20.74 -6.79
C GLU A 119 4.24 -19.52 -5.98
N MET A 120 3.94 -18.43 -6.68
CA MET A 120 3.48 -17.18 -6.08
C MET A 120 2.02 -16.96 -6.41
N THR A 121 1.18 -16.84 -5.38
CA THR A 121 -0.22 -16.42 -5.52
C THR A 121 -0.36 -14.99 -5.05
N SER A 122 -1.05 -14.14 -5.82
CA SER A 122 -1.28 -12.74 -5.46
C SER A 122 -2.75 -12.38 -5.67
N HIS A 123 -3.37 -11.83 -4.64
CA HIS A 123 -4.75 -11.37 -4.64
C HIS A 123 -4.78 -9.86 -4.43
N CYS A 124 -5.58 -9.15 -5.23
CA CYS A 124 -5.91 -7.75 -4.99
C CYS A 124 -7.19 -7.69 -4.15
N LEU A 125 -7.13 -7.01 -3.01
CA LEU A 125 -8.25 -6.85 -2.10
C LEU A 125 -9.10 -5.63 -2.48
N GLY A 126 -10.41 -5.77 -2.30
CA GLY A 126 -11.37 -4.68 -2.35
C GLY A 126 -12.04 -4.46 -1.00
N ILE A 127 -12.50 -3.23 -0.75
CA ILE A 127 -13.25 -2.92 0.46
C ILE A 127 -14.69 -3.39 0.25
N VAL A 128 -15.22 -4.14 1.21
CA VAL A 128 -16.63 -4.57 1.18
C VAL A 128 -17.52 -3.34 1.21
N GLY A 129 -18.42 -3.23 0.23
CA GLY A 129 -19.33 -2.09 0.10
C GLY A 129 -18.73 -0.86 -0.59
N GLU A 130 -17.54 -0.94 -1.19
CA GLU A 130 -17.00 0.18 -1.96
C GLU A 130 -17.90 0.55 -3.15
N SER A 131 -17.98 1.85 -3.46
CA SER A 131 -18.74 2.34 -4.61
C SER A 131 -18.14 1.85 -5.94
N PRO A 132 -18.93 1.75 -7.03
CA PRO A 132 -18.40 1.39 -8.35
C PRO A 132 -17.24 2.29 -8.81
N ALA A 133 -17.30 3.59 -8.50
CA ALA A 133 -16.23 4.55 -8.82
C ALA A 133 -14.96 4.26 -8.03
N ALA A 134 -15.08 4.01 -6.71
CA ALA A 134 -13.96 3.61 -5.85
C ALA A 134 -13.31 2.29 -6.31
N ARG A 135 -14.15 1.31 -6.72
CA ARG A 135 -13.68 0.03 -7.28
C ARG A 135 -12.93 0.23 -8.60
N GLN A 136 -13.45 1.05 -9.51
CA GLN A 136 -12.81 1.35 -10.78
C GLN A 136 -11.46 2.06 -10.57
N PHE A 137 -11.42 3.03 -9.67
CA PHE A 137 -10.19 3.73 -9.29
C PHE A 137 -9.16 2.76 -8.70
N ARG A 138 -9.55 1.85 -7.79
CA ARG A 138 -8.64 0.85 -7.22
C ARG A 138 -8.02 -0.09 -8.27
N ILE A 139 -8.79 -0.46 -9.29
CA ILE A 139 -8.36 -1.45 -10.31
C ILE A 139 -7.57 -0.77 -11.44
N ARG A 140 -7.88 0.48 -11.80
CA ARG A 140 -7.40 1.12 -13.04
C ARG A 140 -6.72 2.48 -12.84
N GLY A 141 -6.71 3.00 -11.60
CA GLY A 141 -6.18 4.32 -11.23
C GLY A 141 -4.68 4.50 -11.48
#